data_AF-A0A925VMD5-F1
#
_entry.id   AF-A0A925VMD5-F1
#
_cell.length_a   1.000
_cell.length_b   1.000
_cell.length_c   1.000
_cell.angle_alpha   90.00
_cell.angle_beta   90.00
_cell.angle_gamma   90.00
#
_symmetry.space_group_name_H-M   'P 1'
#
loop_
_entity.id
_entity.type
_entity.pdbx_description
1 polymer ?
#
loop_
_entity_poly.entity_id
_entity_poly.type
_entity_poly.pdbx_seq_one_letter_code
_entity_poly.pdbx_strand_id
1 'polypeptide(L)'
;GKGQDILLSLLEMDPGARYLGEVAFGLNYGISRFSRNILFDEKIGGTVHLALGAGYPETGSTNKSALHWDMICDMRDGSEAYANGELVYKDGKFLI
;
A
#
# COMPACT_ATOMS: atom_id res chain seq x y z
N GLY A 1 -3.84 18.07 8.77
CA GLY A 1 -2.90 17.22 9.54
C GLY A 1 -1.47 17.68 9.33
N LYS A 2 -0.50 17.20 10.12
CA LYS A 2 0.93 17.41 9.79
C LYS A 2 1.23 16.77 8.42
N GLY A 3 1.94 17.47 7.53
CA GLY A 3 2.32 16.96 6.21
C GLY A 3 1.23 17.00 5.14
N GLN A 4 0.05 17.58 5.42
CA GLN A 4 -1.06 17.64 4.47
C GLN A 4 -0.72 18.42 3.19
N ASP A 5 -0.05 19.57 3.31
CA ASP A 5 0.29 20.39 2.13
C ASP A 5 1.28 19.68 1.21
N ILE A 6 2.24 18.95 1.78
CA ILE A 6 3.19 18.12 1.02
C ILE A 6 2.44 17.00 0.30
N LEU A 7 1.59 16.25 1.00
CA LEU A 7 0.75 15.22 0.41
C LEU A 7 -0.05 15.79 -0.78
N LEU A 8 -0.78 16.89 -0.57
CA LEU A 8 -1.58 17.51 -1.63
C LEU A 8 -0.72 17.94 -2.82
N SER A 9 0.47 18.50 -2.58
CA SER A 9 1.38 18.89 -3.66
C SER A 9 1.87 17.70 -4.49
N LEU A 10 2.15 16.56 -3.86
CA LEU A 10 2.53 15.32 -4.55
C LEU A 10 1.36 14.76 -5.35
N LEU A 11 0.14 14.83 -4.82
CA LEU A 11 -1.07 14.40 -5.52
C LEU A 11 -1.43 15.31 -6.71
N GLU A 12 -0.90 16.52 -6.81
CA GLU A 12 -1.08 17.42 -7.96
C GLU A 12 0.08 17.33 -8.97
N MET A 13 1.06 16.43 -8.76
CA MET A 13 2.26 16.33 -9.59
C MET A 13 1.94 16.05 -11.06
N ASP A 14 1.01 15.13 -11.31
CA ASP A 14 0.53 14.75 -12.64
C ASP A 14 -0.83 14.03 -12.55
N PRO A 15 -1.52 13.79 -13.69
CA PRO A 15 -2.84 13.15 -13.68
C PRO A 15 -2.87 11.76 -13.03
N GLY A 16 -1.75 11.01 -13.06
CA GLY A 16 -1.68 9.66 -12.50
C GLY A 16 -1.43 9.62 -10.99
N ALA A 17 -0.94 10.72 -10.40
CA ALA A 17 -0.50 10.79 -9.00
C ALA A 17 -1.61 10.55 -7.97
N ARG A 18 -2.88 10.64 -8.36
CA ARG A 18 -4.06 10.42 -7.50
C ARG A 18 -4.65 9.02 -7.56
N TYR A 19 -4.08 8.17 -8.40
CA TYR A 19 -4.59 6.82 -8.62
C TYR A 19 -3.61 5.80 -8.04
N LEU A 20 -4.14 4.65 -7.60
CA LEU A 20 -3.32 3.55 -7.13
C LEU A 20 -2.55 2.93 -8.29
N GLY A 21 -1.24 2.77 -8.09
CA GLY A 21 -0.35 2.02 -8.97
C GLY A 21 -0.12 0.59 -8.51
N GLU A 22 -0.19 0.35 -7.18
CA GLU A 22 0.09 -0.93 -6.55
C GLU A 22 -0.75 -1.15 -5.29
N VAL A 23 -1.10 -2.42 -5.05
CA VAL A 23 -1.63 -2.94 -3.79
C VAL A 23 -0.88 -4.22 -3.47
N ALA A 24 -0.27 -4.30 -2.28
CA ALA A 24 0.48 -5.47 -1.84
C ALA A 24 0.22 -5.78 -0.36
N PHE A 25 0.33 -7.06 0.01
CA PHE A 25 0.20 -7.52 1.40
C PHE A 25 1.59 -7.85 1.95
N GLY A 26 1.89 -7.33 3.13
CA GLY A 26 3.09 -7.69 3.87
C GLY A 26 2.89 -9.05 4.56
N LEU A 27 3.79 -9.99 4.26
CA LEU A 27 3.68 -11.40 4.67
C LEU A 27 4.89 -11.92 5.44
N ASN A 28 5.87 -11.06 5.73
CA ASN A 28 7.00 -11.43 6.57
C ASN A 28 6.67 -11.21 8.05
N TYR A 29 6.03 -12.20 8.66
CA TYR A 29 5.69 -12.20 10.09
C TYR A 29 6.92 -12.26 11.02
N GLY A 30 8.13 -12.43 10.48
CA GLY A 30 9.38 -12.31 11.24
C GLY A 30 9.77 -10.86 11.54
N ILE A 31 9.22 -9.89 10.81
CA ILE A 31 9.40 -8.46 11.07
C ILE A 31 8.18 -7.98 11.86
N SER A 32 8.38 -7.58 13.12
CA SER A 32 7.29 -7.23 14.03
C SER A 32 7.21 -5.74 14.37
N ARG A 33 8.20 -4.95 13.94
CA ARG A 33 8.30 -3.52 14.23
C ARG A 33 8.59 -2.70 12.97
N PHE A 34 7.99 -1.52 12.91
CA PHE A 34 8.34 -0.52 11.90
C PHE A 34 9.78 -0.04 12.12
N SER A 35 10.56 -0.09 11.05
CA SER A 35 11.97 0.28 11.00
C SER A 35 12.18 1.71 10.50
N ARG A 36 11.15 2.35 9.92
CA ARG A 36 11.22 3.61 9.16
C ARG A 36 12.06 3.50 7.89
N ASN A 37 12.23 2.28 7.40
CA ASN A 37 12.82 2.00 6.10
C ASN A 37 11.76 1.28 5.28
N ILE A 38 11.35 1.91 4.19
CA ILE A 38 10.22 1.45 3.39
C ILE A 38 10.42 0.03 2.87
N LEU A 39 11.65 -0.35 2.49
CA LEU A 39 11.97 -1.66 1.94
C LEU A 39 11.72 -2.81 2.92
N PHE A 40 11.88 -2.55 4.22
CA PHE A 40 11.56 -3.52 5.26
C PHE A 40 10.11 -3.41 5.71
N ASP A 41 9.62 -2.19 5.83
CA ASP A 41 8.31 -1.93 6.42
C ASP A 41 7.18 -2.44 5.50
N GLU A 42 7.35 -2.38 4.17
CA GLU A 42 6.37 -2.91 3.21
C GLU A 42 6.21 -4.43 3.30
N LYS A 43 7.21 -5.14 3.85
CA LYS A 43 7.19 -6.59 3.95
C LYS A 43 6.60 -7.09 5.26
N ILE A 44 6.36 -6.22 6.24
CA ILE A 44 5.90 -6.58 7.59
C ILE A 44 4.64 -7.46 7.52
N GLY A 45 4.68 -8.62 8.17
CA GLY A 45 3.53 -9.50 8.26
C GLY A 45 2.35 -8.80 8.93
N GLY A 46 1.21 -8.76 8.25
CA GLY A 46 0.00 -8.13 8.78
C GLY A 46 -0.22 -6.69 8.33
N THR A 47 0.57 -6.17 7.39
CA THR A 47 0.37 -4.85 6.79
C THR A 47 -0.15 -4.94 5.36
N VAL A 48 -0.69 -3.85 4.86
CA VAL A 48 -0.92 -3.61 3.43
C VAL A 48 -0.09 -2.41 3.00
N HIS A 49 0.59 -2.55 1.86
CA HIS A 49 1.22 -1.48 1.12
C HIS A 49 0.22 -1.01 0.05
N LEU A 50 0.08 0.30 -0.10
CA LEU A 50 -0.59 0.96 -1.23
C LEU A 50 0.36 1.99 -1.85
N ALA A 51 0.67 1.87 -3.15
CA ALA A 51 1.42 2.90 -3.86
C ALA A 51 0.49 3.80 -4.67
N LEU A 52 0.63 5.11 -4.51
CA LEU A 52 0.02 6.10 -5.41
C LEU A 52 0.95 6.43 -6.57
N GLY A 53 0.35 6.70 -7.74
CA GLY A 53 1.08 7.00 -8.97
C GLY A 53 1.40 5.74 -9.78
N ALA A 54 2.60 5.70 -10.36
CA ALA A 54 3.02 4.72 -11.33
C ALA A 54 2.91 3.30 -10.76
N GLY A 55 2.27 2.42 -11.53
CA GLY A 55 2.39 0.99 -11.29
C GLY A 55 3.38 0.35 -12.27
N TYR A 56 3.84 -0.82 -11.90
CA TYR A 56 4.72 -1.64 -12.73
C TYR A 56 3.94 -2.24 -13.93
N PRO A 57 4.33 -1.99 -15.19
CA PRO A 57 3.59 -2.50 -16.35
C PRO A 57 3.45 -4.03 -16.37
N GLU A 58 4.40 -4.76 -15.81
CA GLU A 58 4.41 -6.22 -15.68
C GLU A 58 3.29 -6.76 -14.77
N THR A 59 2.72 -5.93 -13.89
CA THR A 59 1.56 -6.29 -13.05
C THR A 59 0.23 -6.01 -13.76
N GLY A 60 0.27 -5.53 -15.02
CA GLY A 60 -0.90 -5.10 -15.78
C GLY A 60 -1.36 -3.67 -15.44
N SER A 61 -0.59 -2.93 -14.65
CA SER A 61 -0.92 -1.53 -14.35
C SER A 61 -0.87 -0.67 -15.61
N THR A 62 -1.88 0.17 -15.77
CA THR A 62 -1.97 1.16 -16.85
C THR A 62 -1.76 2.59 -16.34
N ASN A 63 -1.59 2.76 -15.03
CA ASN A 63 -1.40 4.08 -14.43
C ASN A 63 0.00 4.61 -14.71
N LYS A 64 0.08 5.79 -15.32
CA LYS A 64 1.33 6.46 -15.67
C LYS A 64 1.46 7.72 -14.85
N SER A 65 2.54 7.83 -14.07
CA SER A 65 2.86 8.97 -13.22
C SER A 65 4.37 9.07 -13.06
N ALA A 66 4.87 10.25 -12.70
CA ALA A 66 6.24 10.40 -12.20
C ALA A 66 6.36 10.06 -10.71
N LEU A 67 5.22 10.04 -9.99
CA LEU A 67 5.14 9.64 -8.60
C LEU A 67 5.06 8.11 -8.49
N HIS A 68 5.76 7.52 -7.54
CA HIS A 68 5.48 6.20 -7.00
C HIS A 68 5.71 6.31 -5.50
N TRP A 69 4.62 6.30 -4.72
CA TRP A 69 4.72 6.59 -3.30
C TRP A 69 3.99 5.58 -2.44
N ASP A 70 4.78 4.83 -1.69
CA ASP A 70 4.33 3.76 -0.81
C ASP A 70 3.77 4.30 0.50
N MET A 71 2.57 3.85 0.83
CA MET A 71 1.93 4.05 2.12
C MET A 71 1.64 2.70 2.75
N ILE A 72 2.06 2.53 4.00
CA ILE A 72 1.90 1.28 4.72
C ILE A 72 0.80 1.44 5.75
N CYS A 73 -0.19 0.55 5.69
CA CYS A 73 -1.28 0.46 6.64
C CYS A 73 -1.09 -0.78 7.51
N ASP A 74 -1.20 -0.60 8.83
CA ASP A 74 -1.26 -1.71 9.77
C ASP A 74 -2.66 -2.32 9.77
N MET A 75 -2.75 -3.60 9.41
CA MET A 75 -4.01 -4.31 9.24
C MET A 75 -4.23 -5.36 10.34
N ARG A 76 -3.44 -5.34 11.42
CA ARG A 76 -3.47 -6.40 12.46
C ARG A 76 -4.66 -6.33 13.42
N ASP A 77 -5.44 -5.25 13.40
CA ASP A 77 -6.58 -5.07 14.31
C ASP A 77 -7.78 -4.44 13.59
N GLY A 78 -8.93 -5.10 13.67
CA GLY A 78 -10.21 -4.61 13.15
C GLY A 78 -10.25 -4.39 11.65
N SER A 79 -9.49 -5.17 10.87
CA SER A 79 -9.32 -4.93 9.43
C SER A 79 -9.78 -6.12 8.59
N GLU A 80 -10.29 -5.82 7.40
CA GLU A 80 -10.80 -6.82 6.45
C GLU A 80 -10.41 -6.41 5.02
N ALA A 81 -10.06 -7.39 4.18
CA ALA A 81 -9.93 -7.20 2.74
C ALA A 81 -10.76 -8.24 1.99
N TYR A 82 -11.45 -7.77 0.96
CA TYR A 82 -12.37 -8.57 0.15
C TYR A 82 -11.87 -8.65 -1.29
N ALA A 83 -11.95 -9.84 -1.88
CA ALA A 83 -11.70 -10.06 -3.30
C ALA A 83 -12.96 -10.67 -3.93
N ASN A 84 -13.49 -10.04 -4.98
CA ASN A 84 -14.73 -10.48 -5.64
C ASN A 84 -15.93 -10.65 -4.69
N GLY A 85 -15.98 -9.86 -3.61
CA GLY A 85 -17.02 -9.93 -2.58
C GLY A 85 -16.79 -10.99 -1.49
N GLU A 86 -15.73 -11.79 -1.59
CA GLU A 86 -15.34 -12.78 -0.57
C GLU A 86 -14.31 -12.20 0.39
N LEU A 87 -14.49 -12.43 1.70
CA LEU A 87 -13.51 -12.06 2.71
C LEU A 87 -12.29 -12.97 2.60
N VAL A 88 -11.15 -12.41 2.18
CA VAL A 88 -9.91 -13.19 1.96
C VAL A 88 -8.82 -12.88 2.96
N TYR A 89 -8.90 -11.73 3.65
CA TYR A 89 -7.91 -11.29 4.62
C TYR A 89 -8.60 -10.63 5.82
N LYS A 90 -8.19 -10.98 7.03
CA LYS A 90 -8.71 -10.40 8.27
C LYS A 90 -7.62 -10.32 9.34
N ASP A 91 -7.57 -9.18 10.03
CA ASP A 91 -6.70 -8.95 11.19
C ASP A 91 -5.25 -9.41 10.96
N GLY A 92 -4.71 -9.00 9.81
CA GLY A 92 -3.32 -9.23 9.46
C GLY A 92 -3.03 -10.61 8.83
N LYS A 93 -4.04 -11.41 8.51
CA LYS A 93 -3.86 -12.79 8.00
C LYS A 93 -4.80 -13.10 6.83
N PHE A 94 -4.29 -13.86 5.87
CA PHE A 94 -5.12 -14.50 4.85
C PHE A 94 -5.97 -15.63 5.47
N LEU A 95 -7.19 -15.81 4.98
CA LEU A 95 -8.16 -16.82 5.47
C LEU A 95 -8.20 -18.10 4.63
N ILE A 96 -7.39 -18.18 3.58
CA ILE A 96 -7.30 -19.27 2.61
C ILE A 96 -6.28 -20.34 3.01
#